data_AF-A0A7S3NQM1-F1
#
_entry.id   AF-A0A7S3NQM1-F1
#
_cell.length_a   1.000
_cell.length_b   1.000
_cell.length_c   1.000
_cell.angle_alpha   90.00
_cell.angle_beta   90.00
_cell.angle_gamma   90.00
#
_symmetry.space_group_name_H-M   'P 1'
#
loop_
_entity.id
_entity.type
_entity.pdbx_description
1 polymer ?
#
loop_
_entity_poly.entity_id
_entity_poly.type
_entity_poly.pdbx_seq_one_letter_code
_entity_poly.pdbx_strand_id
1 'polypeptide(L)'
;VIPTEANLSEEATDLILRLICDTEDRLGKNGATEIKEHPWFSDTNWEGLKSQDAPFIPEVSSPTSAENFDKFKEEEPFFSSSQSRYSKQKMKRRKKDLEFVGYTYKADVEEEKQMFVSALQELKSMI
;
A
#
# COMPACT_ATOMS: atom_id res chain seq x y z
N VAL A 1 8.90 -16.16 -23.87
CA VAL A 1 8.67 -17.60 -23.70
C VAL A 1 9.05 -17.95 -22.28
N ILE A 2 8.17 -18.63 -21.55
CA ILE A 2 8.45 -19.05 -20.17
C ILE A 2 9.34 -20.30 -20.23
N PRO A 3 10.44 -20.37 -19.45
CA PRO A 3 11.31 -21.53 -19.44
C PRO A 3 10.59 -22.80 -18.96
N THR A 4 10.84 -23.95 -19.58
CA THR A 4 10.15 -25.20 -19.27
C THR A 4 10.50 -25.74 -17.89
N GLU A 5 11.70 -25.42 -17.39
CA GLU A 5 12.17 -25.75 -16.05
C GLU A 5 11.33 -25.10 -14.93
N ALA A 6 10.53 -24.08 -15.24
CA ALA A 6 9.62 -23.46 -14.28
C ALA A 6 8.44 -24.38 -13.88
N ASN A 7 8.14 -25.41 -14.69
CA ASN A 7 7.11 -26.42 -14.41
C ASN A 7 5.76 -25.83 -13.95
N LEU A 8 5.27 -24.83 -14.70
CA LEU A 8 4.01 -24.14 -14.41
C LEU A 8 2.82 -24.93 -14.98
N SER A 9 1.65 -24.78 -14.34
CA SER A 9 0.40 -25.26 -14.95
C SER A 9 0.04 -24.45 -16.20
N GLU A 10 -0.88 -24.96 -17.01
CA GLU A 10 -1.37 -24.26 -18.20
C GLU A 10 -2.07 -22.96 -17.82
N GLU A 11 -2.86 -22.96 -16.73
CA GLU A 11 -3.57 -21.79 -16.24
C GLU A 11 -2.61 -20.73 -15.70
N ALA A 12 -1.52 -21.14 -15.03
CA ALA A 12 -0.50 -20.22 -14.54
C ALA A 12 0.27 -19.59 -15.71
N THR A 13 0.57 -20.38 -16.74
CA THR A 13 1.20 -19.90 -17.96
C THR A 13 0.32 -18.89 -18.69
N ASP A 14 -0.98 -19.20 -18.86
CA ASP A 14 -1.94 -18.29 -19.49
C ASP A 14 -2.06 -16.99 -18.71
N LEU A 15 -2.19 -17.06 -17.38
CA LEU A 15 -2.28 -15.90 -16.51
C LEU A 15 -1.08 -14.96 -16.70
N ILE A 16 0.14 -15.49 -16.66
CA ILE A 16 1.36 -14.69 -16.80
C ILE A 16 1.41 -14.02 -18.18
N LEU A 17 1.12 -14.75 -19.25
CA LEU A 17 1.16 -14.20 -20.61
C LEU A 17 0.10 -13.12 -20.84
N ARG A 18 -1.08 -13.25 -20.23
CA ARG A 18 -2.15 -12.26 -20.33
C ARG A 18 -1.94 -11.03 -19.42
N LEU A 19 -1.11 -11.13 -18.39
CA LEU A 19 -0.70 -10.00 -17.56
C LEU A 19 0.51 -9.25 -18.14
N ILE A 20 1.47 -9.98 -18.73
CA ILE A 20 2.70 -9.44 -19.31
C ILE A 20 2.52 -9.29 -20.83
N CYS A 21 1.69 -8.33 -21.21
CA CYS A 21 1.45 -7.94 -22.59
C CYS A 21 1.23 -6.43 -22.71
N ASP A 22 0.93 -5.97 -23.92
CA ASP A 22 0.55 -4.60 -24.21
C ASP A 22 -0.68 -4.19 -23.40
N THR A 23 -0.74 -2.92 -23.02
CA THR A 23 -1.80 -2.39 -22.14
C THR A 23 -3.20 -2.61 -22.71
N GLU A 24 -3.34 -2.55 -24.03
CA GLU A 24 -4.61 -2.75 -24.72
C GLU A 24 -5.14 -4.17 -24.64
N ASP A 25 -4.29 -5.17 -24.38
CA ASP A 25 -4.69 -6.59 -24.31
C ASP A 25 -4.59 -7.15 -22.89
N ARG A 26 -4.08 -6.37 -21.94
CA ARG A 26 -3.79 -6.82 -20.58
C ARG A 26 -5.05 -7.25 -19.84
N LEU A 27 -5.00 -8.44 -19.25
CA LEU A 27 -6.02 -8.93 -18.34
C LEU A 27 -6.20 -7.94 -17.18
N GLY A 28 -7.43 -7.53 -16.92
CA GLY A 28 -7.77 -6.55 -15.89
C GLY A 28 -7.86 -5.12 -16.40
N LYS A 29 -7.65 -4.86 -17.70
CA LYS A 29 -7.80 -3.51 -18.28
C LYS A 29 -9.21 -2.95 -18.10
N ASN A 30 -10.23 -3.81 -18.10
CA ASN A 30 -11.64 -3.42 -17.89
C ASN A 30 -12.07 -3.56 -16.41
N GLY A 31 -11.14 -3.85 -15.51
CA GLY A 31 -11.38 -3.97 -14.08
C GLY A 31 -11.02 -5.33 -13.50
N ALA A 32 -11.04 -5.41 -12.17
CA ALA A 32 -10.56 -6.57 -11.42
C ALA A 32 -11.36 -7.86 -11.66
N THR A 33 -12.62 -7.77 -12.14
CA THR A 33 -13.47 -8.93 -12.41
C THR A 33 -12.82 -9.88 -13.41
N GLU A 34 -12.16 -9.37 -14.45
CA GLU A 34 -11.47 -10.21 -15.45
C GLU A 34 -10.38 -11.08 -14.81
N ILE A 35 -9.67 -10.54 -13.80
CA ILE A 35 -8.65 -11.28 -13.06
C ILE A 35 -9.31 -12.34 -12.17
N LYS A 36 -10.40 -11.98 -11.48
CA LYS A 36 -11.12 -12.86 -10.56
C LYS A 36 -11.74 -14.07 -11.26
N GLU A 37 -12.19 -13.90 -12.50
CA GLU A 37 -12.82 -14.93 -13.33
C GLU A 37 -11.82 -15.81 -14.08
N HIS A 38 -10.52 -15.48 -14.03
CA HIS A 38 -9.50 -16.26 -14.72
C HIS A 38 -9.38 -17.68 -14.11
N PRO A 39 -9.24 -18.76 -14.92
CA PRO A 39 -9.23 -20.15 -14.44
C PRO A 39 -8.23 -20.44 -13.32
N TRP A 40 -7.07 -19.80 -13.33
CA TRP A 40 -6.08 -19.89 -12.25
C TRP A 40 -6.67 -19.58 -10.85
N PHE A 41 -7.67 -18.71 -10.76
CA PHE A 41 -8.33 -18.30 -9.52
C PHE A 41 -9.66 -19.04 -9.25
N SER A 42 -9.97 -20.13 -9.96
CA SER A 42 -11.27 -20.83 -9.84
C SER A 42 -11.65 -21.20 -8.41
N ASP A 43 -10.64 -21.54 -7.60
CA ASP A 43 -10.81 -22.03 -6.23
C ASP A 43 -10.66 -20.90 -5.19
N THR A 44 -10.51 -19.65 -5.64
CA THR A 44 -10.30 -18.50 -4.75
C THR A 44 -11.63 -17.95 -4.23
N ASN A 45 -11.82 -17.99 -2.91
CA ASN A 45 -12.93 -17.29 -2.26
C ASN A 45 -12.62 -15.80 -2.09
N TRP A 46 -12.98 -14.99 -3.09
CA TRP A 46 -12.73 -13.55 -3.08
C TRP A 46 -13.48 -12.78 -1.98
N GLU A 47 -14.65 -13.25 -1.55
CA GLU A 47 -15.43 -12.61 -0.49
C GLU A 47 -14.80 -12.87 0.89
N GLY A 48 -14.29 -14.09 1.09
CA GLY A 48 -13.65 -14.54 2.33
C GLY A 48 -12.16 -14.24 2.44
N LEU A 49 -11.52 -13.69 1.41
CA LEU A 49 -10.05 -13.59 1.31
C LEU A 49 -9.39 -12.93 2.53
N LYS A 50 -10.02 -11.89 3.10
CA LYS A 50 -9.51 -11.18 4.29
C LYS A 50 -9.55 -11.99 5.58
N SER A 51 -10.38 -13.03 5.63
CA SER A 51 -10.56 -13.90 6.79
C SER A 51 -9.83 -15.24 6.63
N GLN A 52 -9.21 -15.47 5.48
CA GLN A 52 -8.50 -16.72 5.19
C GLN A 52 -7.12 -16.71 5.87
N ASP A 53 -6.72 -17.85 6.42
CA ASP A 53 -5.38 -18.01 6.95
C ASP A 53 -4.32 -17.89 5.84
N ALA A 54 -3.24 -17.16 6.14
CA ALA A 54 -2.13 -17.02 5.21
C ALA A 54 -1.40 -18.36 5.05
N PRO A 55 -0.99 -18.75 3.83
CA PRO A 55 -0.27 -20.00 3.59
C PRO A 55 1.12 -20.01 4.25
N PHE A 56 1.66 -18.83 4.56
CA PHE A 56 2.93 -18.65 5.24
C PHE A 56 2.78 -17.57 6.32
N ILE A 57 3.21 -17.90 7.53
CA ILE A 57 3.26 -16.98 8.67
C ILE A 57 4.74 -16.78 9.00
N PRO A 58 5.31 -15.57 8.81
CA PRO A 58 6.70 -15.33 9.11
C PRO A 58 6.97 -15.42 10.62
N GLU A 59 8.12 -15.97 10.98
CA GLU A 59 8.57 -15.98 12.37
C GLU A 59 9.02 -14.57 12.79
N VAL A 60 8.61 -14.17 13.99
CA VAL A 60 8.93 -12.88 14.59
C VAL A 60 9.32 -13.12 16.04
N SER A 61 10.60 -12.90 16.37
CA SER A 61 11.13 -13.19 17.71
C SER A 61 10.72 -12.20 18.80
N SER A 62 10.39 -10.95 18.43
CA SER A 62 9.98 -9.89 19.36
C SER A 62 9.17 -8.79 18.67
N PRO A 63 8.44 -7.93 19.41
CA PRO A 63 7.73 -6.77 18.84
C PRO A 63 8.62 -5.78 18.08
N THR A 64 9.93 -5.87 18.28
CA THR A 64 10.95 -5.03 17.64
C THR A 64 11.86 -5.82 16.70
N SER A 65 11.50 -7.06 16.34
CA SER A 65 12.32 -7.87 15.44
C SER A 65 12.43 -7.22 14.06
N ALA A 66 13.65 -7.19 13.53
CA ALA A 66 13.95 -6.75 12.16
C ALA A 66 14.50 -7.91 11.30
N GLU A 67 14.23 -9.16 11.69
CA GLU A 67 14.80 -10.36 11.04
C GLU A 67 14.31 -10.56 9.60
N ASN A 68 13.10 -10.10 9.29
CA ASN A 68 12.50 -10.17 7.96
C ASN A 68 12.81 -8.93 7.09
N PHE A 69 13.74 -8.07 7.52
CA PHE A 69 14.23 -6.93 6.76
C PHE A 69 15.65 -7.18 6.26
N ASP A 70 15.99 -6.60 5.12
CA ASP A 70 17.35 -6.64 4.60
C ASP A 70 18.32 -5.91 5.54
N LYS A 71 19.48 -6.54 5.78
CA LYS A 71 20.56 -5.96 6.59
C LYS A 71 21.49 -5.17 5.69
N PHE A 72 21.33 -3.86 5.69
CA PHE A 72 22.28 -2.97 5.03
C PHE A 72 23.36 -2.53 6.02
N LYS A 73 24.55 -2.22 5.50
CA LYS A 73 25.51 -1.42 6.28
C LYS A 73 24.89 -0.04 6.47
N GLU A 74 24.96 0.50 7.66
CA GLU A 74 24.65 1.92 7.87
C GLU A 74 25.64 2.73 7.03
N GLU A 75 25.22 3.15 5.85
CA GLU A 75 25.86 4.26 5.16
C GLU A 75 25.57 5.53 5.98
N GLU A 76 26.57 6.39 6.11
CA GLU A 76 26.52 7.64 6.88
C GLU A 76 25.15 8.32 6.76
N PRO A 77 24.56 8.80 7.87
CA PRO A 77 23.20 9.30 7.86
C PRO A 77 23.00 10.34 6.74
N PHE A 78 21.88 10.22 6.01
CA PHE A 78 21.44 11.23 5.03
C PHE A 78 21.08 12.58 5.68
N PHE A 79 21.50 12.84 6.91
CA PHE A 79 21.49 14.17 7.48
C PHE A 79 22.65 14.93 6.87
N SER A 80 22.37 15.73 5.83
CA SER A 80 23.26 16.85 5.50
C SER A 80 23.59 17.58 6.80
N SER A 81 24.82 18.05 6.95
CA SER A 81 25.41 18.77 8.08
C SER A 81 24.71 20.11 8.46
N SER A 82 23.40 20.17 8.34
CA SER A 82 22.51 21.31 8.59
C SER A 82 22.00 21.39 10.03
N GLN A 83 22.35 20.44 10.92
CA GLN A 83 22.04 20.57 12.36
C GLN A 83 22.60 21.87 12.97
N SER A 84 23.65 22.48 12.40
CA SER A 84 24.15 23.79 12.84
C SER A 84 23.25 24.98 12.47
N ARG A 85 22.28 24.81 11.56
CA ARG A 85 21.35 25.87 11.11
C ARG A 85 20.03 25.90 11.88
N TYR A 86 19.68 24.85 12.62
CA TYR A 86 18.41 24.75 13.35
C TYR A 86 18.27 25.78 14.48
N SER A 87 19.38 26.20 15.10
CA SER A 87 19.36 27.17 16.20
C SER A 87 19.17 28.62 15.74
N LYS A 88 19.56 28.98 14.52
CA LYS A 88 19.45 30.37 13.98
C LYS A 88 18.13 30.66 13.25
N GLN A 89 17.33 29.64 12.93
CA GLN A 89 16.15 29.79 12.07
C GLN A 89 14.84 30.06 12.84
N LYS A 90 14.81 29.97 14.18
CA LYS A 90 13.58 30.05 15.00
C LYS A 90 12.78 31.36 14.82
N MET A 91 13.44 32.49 14.51
CA MET A 91 12.81 33.81 14.34
C MET A 91 12.24 34.08 12.93
N LYS A 92 12.59 33.29 11.89
CA LYS A 92 12.18 33.55 10.49
C LYS A 92 11.09 32.61 9.96
N ARG A 93 10.57 31.70 10.80
CA ARG A 93 9.75 30.53 10.39
C ARG A 93 8.27 30.78 10.11
N ARG A 94 7.67 31.91 10.52
CA ARG A 94 6.20 32.07 10.44
C ARG A 94 5.62 32.15 9.02
N LYS A 95 6.45 32.23 7.97
CA LYS A 95 6.01 32.36 6.56
C LYS A 95 6.41 31.19 5.65
N LYS A 96 7.08 30.15 6.18
CA LYS A 96 7.82 29.14 5.38
C LYS A 96 7.44 27.68 5.61
N ASP A 97 6.34 27.42 6.32
CA ASP A 97 5.83 26.07 6.57
C ASP A 97 4.42 25.91 5.93
N LEU A 98 4.11 26.67 4.87
CA LEU A 98 2.83 26.52 4.14
C LEU A 98 2.79 25.21 3.34
N GLU A 99 3.96 24.70 2.93
CA GLU A 99 4.11 23.45 2.18
C GLU A 99 3.69 22.21 2.97
N PHE A 100 3.57 22.34 4.29
CA PHE A 100 3.22 21.25 5.21
C PHE A 100 1.87 21.47 5.92
N VAL A 101 1.07 22.43 5.46
CA VAL A 101 -0.32 22.57 5.92
C VAL A 101 -1.07 21.29 5.55
N GLY A 102 -1.77 20.69 6.53
CA GLY A 102 -2.48 19.40 6.35
C GLY A 102 -1.59 18.16 6.50
N TYR A 103 -0.30 18.31 6.80
CA TYR A 103 0.61 17.18 7.02
C TYR A 103 0.36 16.45 8.34
N THR A 104 -0.26 17.12 9.32
CA THR A 104 -0.63 16.47 10.59
C THR A 104 -1.90 15.66 10.42
N TYR A 105 -1.77 14.35 10.53
CA TYR A 105 -2.88 13.39 10.59
C TYR A 105 -2.89 12.74 11.98
N LYS A 106 -4.06 12.62 12.59
CA LYS A 106 -4.30 11.86 13.81
C LYS A 106 -5.54 11.01 13.58
N ALA A 107 -5.38 9.69 13.56
CA ALA A 107 -6.43 8.77 13.14
C ALA A 107 -7.71 8.92 13.96
N ASP A 108 -7.58 9.00 15.28
CA ASP A 108 -8.66 9.23 16.23
C ASP A 108 -9.45 10.53 15.92
N VAL A 109 -8.74 11.62 15.65
CA VAL A 109 -9.35 12.92 15.34
C VAL A 109 -10.03 12.90 13.96
N GLU A 110 -9.48 12.21 12.97
CA GLU A 110 -10.06 12.13 11.64
C GLU A 110 -11.27 11.21 11.57
N GLU A 111 -11.31 10.12 12.35
CA GLU A 111 -12.49 9.27 12.50
C GLU A 111 -13.68 10.06 13.07
N GLU A 112 -13.46 10.84 14.15
CA GLU A 112 -14.49 11.72 14.73
C GLU A 112 -15.01 12.76 13.73
N LYS A 113 -14.10 13.38 12.96
CA LYS A 113 -14.47 14.33 11.91
C LYS A 113 -15.30 13.66 10.82
N GLN A 114 -14.93 12.47 10.38
CA GLN A 114 -15.64 11.75 9.33
C GLN A 114 -17.06 11.39 9.77
N MET A 115 -17.23 10.95 11.03
CA MET A 115 -18.56 10.73 11.61
C MET A 115 -19.42 12.00 11.59
N PHE A 116 -18.85 13.13 11.99
CA PHE A 116 -19.56 14.42 11.98
C PHE A 116 -19.92 14.88 10.56
N VAL A 117 -19.02 14.70 9.59
CA VAL A 117 -19.27 15.00 8.18
C VAL A 117 -20.41 14.14 7.63
N SER A 118 -20.41 12.83 7.91
CA SER A 118 -21.50 11.92 7.51
C SER A 118 -22.84 12.36 8.09
N ALA A 119 -22.89 12.64 9.39
CA ALA A 119 -24.11 13.10 10.06
C ALA A 119 -24.66 14.41 9.47
N LEU A 120 -23.77 15.35 9.11
CA LEU A 120 -24.18 16.58 8.43
C LEU A 120 -24.67 16.36 7.00
N GLN A 121 -24.09 15.41 6.27
CA GLN A 121 -24.54 15.06 4.91
C GLN A 121 -25.92 14.39 4.94
N GLU A 122 -26.15 13.47 5.88
CA GLU A 122 -27.45 12.84 6.11
C GLU A 122 -28.52 13.89 6.44
N LEU A 123 -28.24 14.81 7.36
CA LEU A 123 -29.16 15.89 7.72
C LEU A 123 -29.51 16.79 6.53
N LYS A 124 -28.54 17.08 5.66
CA LYS A 124 -28.76 17.86 4.43
C LYS A 124 -29.56 17.11 3.37
N SER A 125 -29.52 15.78 3.36
CA SER A 125 -30.30 14.96 2.43
C SER A 125 -31.77 14.81 2.84
N MET A 126 -32.11 15.18 4.08
CA MET A 126 -33.46 15.10 4.66
C MET A 126 -34.27 16.39 4.55
N ILE A 127 -33.71 17.46 3.98
CA ILE A 127 -34.35 18.78 3.79
C ILE A 127 -34.33 19.12 2.31
#